data_AF-W4L6K1-F1
#
_entry.id   AF-W4L6K1-F1
#
_cell.length_a   1.000
_cell.length_b   1.000
_cell.length_c   1.000
_cell.angle_alpha   90.00
_cell.angle_beta   90.00
_cell.angle_gamma   90.00
#
_symmetry.space_group_name_H-M   'P 1'
#
loop_
_entity.id
_entity.type
_entity.pdbx_description
1 polymer ?
#
loop_
_entity_poly.entity_id
_entity_poly.type
_entity_poly.pdbx_seq_one_letter_code
_entity_poly.pdbx_strand_id
1 'polypeptide(L)'
;MNEKPTIEHSAADRRTGQTDWQQVDARSEAEIEEAARSDPDAQPTEAEFWEHAALRMPEPKQLITLHVDREVLDWYKHQGKGYQARMNAVLRAYMETHQQAEDQPAS
;
A
#
# COMPACT_ATOMS: atom_id res chain seq x y z
N MET A 1 -14.78 -7.96 23.11
CA MET A 1 -14.53 -8.28 21.70
C MET A 1 -15.23 -7.20 20.89
N ASN A 2 -14.47 -6.25 20.33
CA ASN A 2 -15.06 -5.19 19.51
C ASN A 2 -14.66 -5.45 18.06
N GLU A 3 -15.53 -6.13 17.33
CA GLU A 3 -15.46 -6.28 15.89
C GLU A 3 -15.67 -4.89 15.27
N LYS A 4 -14.69 -4.42 14.49
CA LYS A 4 -14.84 -3.18 13.72
C LYS A 4 -15.93 -3.42 12.67
N PRO A 5 -16.89 -2.50 12.46
CA PRO A 5 -17.92 -2.69 11.46
C PRO A 5 -17.27 -2.71 10.07
N THR A 6 -17.48 -3.81 9.34
CA THR A 6 -17.20 -3.89 7.91
C THR A 6 -18.11 -2.89 7.20
N ILE A 7 -17.55 -1.85 6.59
CA ILE A 7 -18.32 -0.91 5.79
C ILE A 7 -18.56 -1.55 4.43
N GLU A 8 -19.78 -2.05 4.21
CA GLU A 8 -20.24 -2.48 2.89
C GLU A 8 -20.68 -1.25 2.09
N HIS A 9 -19.89 -0.87 1.09
CA HIS A 9 -20.31 0.14 0.11
C HIS A 9 -21.12 -0.55 -0.99
N SER A 10 -22.44 -0.34 -0.97
CA SER A 10 -23.35 -0.76 -2.05
C SER A 10 -23.07 0.01 -3.33
N ALA A 11 -23.27 -0.62 -4.50
CA ALA A 11 -23.15 0.05 -5.80
C ALA A 11 -24.07 1.29 -5.93
N ALA A 12 -25.18 1.33 -5.17
CA ALA A 12 -26.06 2.50 -5.10
C ALA A 12 -25.41 3.69 -4.38
N ASP A 13 -24.53 3.44 -3.43
CA ASP A 13 -23.87 4.44 -2.59
C ASP A 13 -22.77 5.19 -3.38
N ARG A 14 -22.16 4.54 -4.39
CA ARG A 14 -21.12 5.11 -5.27
C ARG A 14 -21.60 6.26 -6.16
N ARG A 15 -22.91 6.43 -6.34
CA ARG A 15 -23.51 7.47 -7.21
C ARG A 15 -23.88 8.77 -6.46
N THR A 16 -23.53 8.89 -5.19
CA THR A 16 -23.90 10.04 -4.33
C THR A 16 -22.88 11.20 -4.35
N GLY A 17 -21.80 11.09 -5.15
CA GLY A 17 -20.78 12.14 -5.31
C GLY A 17 -21.15 13.24 -6.31
N GLN A 18 -20.29 14.25 -6.44
CA GLN A 18 -20.45 15.37 -7.41
C GLN A 18 -20.17 14.95 -8.87
N THR A 19 -19.95 13.66 -9.13
CA THR A 19 -19.59 13.14 -10.45
C THR A 19 -20.84 12.98 -11.30
N ASP A 20 -20.81 13.55 -12.52
CA ASP A 20 -21.85 13.35 -13.52
C ASP A 20 -21.69 11.96 -14.17
N TRP A 21 -22.36 10.97 -13.58
CA TRP A 21 -22.32 9.59 -14.06
C TRP A 21 -23.04 9.39 -15.39
N GLN A 22 -24.01 10.23 -15.76
CA GLN A 22 -24.67 10.12 -17.06
C GLN A 22 -23.72 10.49 -18.19
N GLN A 23 -22.87 11.51 -17.97
CA GLN A 23 -21.81 11.85 -18.91
C GLN A 23 -20.78 10.72 -19.05
N VAL A 24 -20.34 10.12 -17.94
CA VAL A 24 -19.34 9.04 -17.95
C VAL A 24 -19.88 7.81 -18.70
N ASP A 25 -21.11 7.39 -18.42
CA ASP A 25 -21.74 6.23 -19.08
C ASP A 25 -21.98 6.47 -20.58
N ALA A 26 -22.07 7.73 -21.03
CA ALA A 26 -22.29 8.10 -22.43
C ALA A 26 -21.01 8.25 -23.25
N ARG A 27 -19.83 8.27 -22.63
CA ARG A 27 -18.55 8.40 -23.36
C ARG A 27 -18.22 7.12 -24.12
N SER A 28 -17.72 7.29 -25.34
CA SER A 28 -17.24 6.17 -26.14
C SER A 28 -15.84 5.71 -25.71
N GLU A 29 -15.51 4.46 -26.02
CA GLU A 29 -14.19 3.87 -25.76
C GLU A 29 -13.04 4.70 -26.37
N ALA A 30 -13.24 5.19 -27.59
CA ALA A 30 -12.24 5.98 -28.31
C ALA A 30 -11.99 7.34 -27.65
N GLU A 31 -13.03 7.99 -27.12
CA GLU A 31 -12.89 9.25 -26.37
C GLU A 31 -12.18 9.02 -25.02
N ILE A 32 -12.40 7.88 -24.38
CA ILE A 32 -11.71 7.50 -23.14
C ILE A 32 -10.23 7.27 -23.42
N GLU A 33 -9.91 6.56 -24.50
CA GLU A 33 -8.53 6.25 -24.87
C GLU A 33 -7.75 7.51 -25.28
N GLU A 34 -8.37 8.42 -26.04
CA GLU A 34 -7.76 9.70 -26.39
C GLU A 34 -7.56 10.58 -25.15
N ALA A 35 -8.55 10.63 -24.25
CA ALA A 35 -8.41 11.34 -22.99
C ALA A 35 -7.25 10.80 -22.15
N ALA A 36 -7.13 9.48 -22.01
CA ALA A 36 -6.02 8.84 -21.31
C ALA A 36 -4.66 9.15 -21.96
N ARG A 37 -4.57 9.09 -23.29
CA ARG A 37 -3.33 9.41 -24.03
C ARG A 37 -2.91 10.87 -23.89
N SER A 38 -3.87 11.78 -23.81
CA SER A 38 -3.63 13.21 -23.64
C SER A 38 -3.25 13.62 -22.21
N ASP A 39 -3.53 12.77 -21.22
CA ASP A 39 -3.25 13.01 -19.80
C ASP A 39 -1.84 12.51 -19.44
N PRO A 40 -0.88 13.40 -19.15
CA PRO A 40 0.49 13.00 -18.83
C PRO A 40 0.61 12.15 -17.55
N ASP A 41 -0.35 12.26 -16.62
CA ASP A 41 -0.36 11.52 -15.34
C ASP A 41 -1.09 10.17 -15.44
N ALA A 42 -1.86 9.94 -16.52
CA ALA A 42 -2.73 8.78 -16.69
C ALA A 42 -2.61 8.10 -18.06
N GLN A 43 -1.43 8.18 -18.68
CA GLN A 43 -1.17 7.55 -19.97
C GLN A 43 -1.44 6.02 -19.92
N PRO A 44 -2.01 5.44 -20.99
CA PRO A 44 -2.21 4.00 -21.07
C PRO A 44 -0.89 3.23 -20.90
N THR A 45 -0.93 2.11 -20.19
CA THR A 45 0.23 1.20 -20.10
C THR A 45 0.19 0.20 -21.25
N GLU A 46 1.35 -0.04 -21.86
CA GLU A 46 1.49 -1.01 -22.96
C GLU A 46 1.61 -2.44 -22.43
N ALA A 47 1.40 -3.43 -23.29
CA ALA A 47 1.52 -4.85 -22.91
C ALA A 47 2.94 -5.19 -22.40
N GLU A 48 3.98 -4.61 -22.99
CA GLU A 48 5.39 -4.80 -22.58
C GLU A 48 5.65 -4.38 -21.13
N PHE A 49 4.94 -3.35 -20.64
CA PHE A 49 5.02 -2.94 -19.23
C PHE A 49 4.60 -4.08 -18.30
N TRP A 50 3.54 -4.82 -18.66
CA TRP A 50 3.03 -5.93 -17.87
C TRP A 50 3.86 -7.20 -17.99
N GLU A 51 4.58 -7.41 -19.09
CA GLU A 51 5.50 -8.55 -19.26
C GLU A 51 6.64 -8.55 -18.22
N HIS A 52 7.08 -7.37 -17.80
CA HIS A 52 8.16 -7.20 -16.83
C HIS A 52 7.68 -6.76 -15.43
N ALA A 53 6.38 -6.53 -15.26
CA ALA A 53 5.83 -6.11 -13.99
C ALA A 53 5.94 -7.23 -12.93
N ALA A 54 6.68 -6.96 -11.86
CA ALA A 54 6.75 -7.89 -10.73
C ALA A 54 5.51 -7.72 -9.82
N LEU A 55 4.63 -8.72 -9.81
CA LEU A 55 3.53 -8.76 -8.84
C LEU A 55 4.10 -8.95 -7.43
N ARG A 56 4.02 -7.90 -6.61
CA ARG A 56 4.39 -7.93 -5.19
C ARG A 56 3.13 -7.94 -4.35
N MET A 57 2.72 -9.12 -3.89
CA MET A 57 1.66 -9.23 -2.89
C MET A 57 2.24 -8.79 -1.54
N PRO A 58 1.69 -7.75 -0.88
CA PRO A 58 2.13 -7.37 0.45
C PRO A 58 1.71 -8.46 1.44
N GLU A 59 2.68 -9.17 2.00
CA GLU A 59 2.46 -10.08 3.11
C GLU A 59 1.84 -9.32 4.30
N PRO A 60 0.71 -9.79 4.85
CA PRO A 60 0.10 -9.13 6.00
C PRO A 60 1.04 -9.22 7.19
N LYS A 61 1.25 -8.09 7.87
CA LYS A 61 2.03 -8.04 9.09
C LYS A 61 1.31 -8.83 10.19
N GLN A 62 2.01 -9.76 10.83
CA GLN A 62 1.48 -10.46 11.98
C GLN A 62 1.35 -9.51 13.17
N LEU A 63 0.16 -9.43 13.76
CA LEU A 63 -0.06 -8.69 15.00
C LEU A 63 0.44 -9.53 16.17
N ILE A 64 1.41 -9.01 16.92
CA ILE A 64 1.95 -9.64 18.12
C ILE A 64 1.89 -8.68 19.31
N THR A 65 1.84 -9.24 20.51
CA THR A 65 2.07 -8.49 21.75
C THR A 65 3.57 -8.55 22.07
N LEU A 66 4.22 -7.40 22.09
CA LEU A 66 5.64 -7.25 22.43
C LEU A 66 5.78 -6.20 23.52
N HIS A 67 6.59 -6.49 24.54
CA HIS A 67 7.00 -5.49 25.52
C HIS A 67 8.18 -4.69 24.98
N VAL A 68 8.07 -3.37 25.06
CA VAL A 68 9.10 -2.41 24.65
C VAL A 68 9.24 -1.41 25.78
N ASP A 69 10.48 -0.99 26.07
CA ASP A 69 10.74 0.02 27.08
C ASP A 69 9.98 1.31 26.76
N ARG A 70 9.46 1.94 27.82
CA ARG A 70 8.60 3.12 27.70
C ARG A 70 9.30 4.25 26.96
N GLU A 71 10.56 4.51 27.31
CA GLU A 71 11.37 5.58 26.70
C GLU A 71 11.61 5.37 25.20
N VAL A 72 11.82 4.12 24.77
CA VAL A 72 11.95 3.76 23.35
C VAL A 72 10.63 4.00 22.62
N LEU A 73 9.51 3.53 23.20
CA LEU A 73 8.19 3.72 22.60
C LEU A 73 7.83 5.21 22.49
N ASP A 74 8.10 5.97 23.54
CA ASP A 74 7.84 7.41 23.57
C ASP A 74 8.71 8.12 22.52
N TRP A 75 10.00 7.76 22.39
CA TRP A 75 10.88 8.32 21.35
C TRP A 75 10.32 8.12 19.93
N TYR A 76 9.87 6.89 19.60
CA TYR A 76 9.27 6.63 18.29
C TYR A 76 7.95 7.39 18.08
N LYS A 77 7.09 7.46 19.10
CA LYS A 77 5.81 8.20 19.03
C LYS A 77 6.00 9.69 18.79
N HIS A 78 7.01 10.31 19.38
CA HIS A 78 7.32 11.74 19.18
C HIS A 78 7.60 12.09 17.72
N GLN A 79 8.02 11.12 16.91
CA GLN A 79 8.30 11.36 15.49
C GLN A 79 7.04 11.37 14.61
N GLY A 80 5.85 11.17 15.19
CA GLY A 80 4.56 11.34 14.53
C GLY A 80 3.97 10.08 13.91
N LYS A 81 3.09 10.28 12.92
CA LYS A 81 2.38 9.18 12.23
C LYS A 81 3.37 8.18 11.63
N GLY A 82 3.02 6.90 11.68
CA GLY A 82 3.85 5.81 11.15
C GLY A 82 5.01 5.36 12.06
N TYR A 83 5.01 5.71 13.34
CA TYR A 83 6.04 5.25 14.29
C TYR A 83 6.18 3.72 14.32
N GLN A 84 5.08 2.96 14.23
CA GLN A 84 5.11 1.49 14.15
C GLN A 84 5.82 0.98 12.89
N ALA A 85 5.64 1.65 11.74
CA ALA A 85 6.31 1.28 10.50
C ALA A 85 7.82 1.52 10.59
N ARG A 86 8.24 2.62 11.23
CA ARG A 86 9.66 2.90 11.51
C ARG A 86 10.27 1.89 12.46
N MET A 87 9.58 1.56 13.55
CA MET A 87 10.02 0.54 14.50
C MET A 87 10.21 -0.82 13.82
N ASN A 88 9.26 -1.21 12.95
CA ASN A 88 9.38 -2.43 12.15
C ASN A 88 10.54 -2.39 11.13
N ALA A 89 10.81 -1.24 10.52
CA ALA A 89 11.93 -1.09 9.59
C ALA A 89 13.29 -1.31 10.29
N VAL A 90 13.43 -0.81 11.53
CA VAL A 90 14.64 -1.03 12.33
C VAL A 90 14.81 -2.50 12.71
N LEU A 91 13.74 -3.16 13.15
CA LEU A 91 13.76 -4.59 13.46
C LEU A 91 14.15 -5.43 12.23
N ARG A 92 13.62 -5.07 11.06
CA ARG A 92 13.97 -5.72 9.78
C ARG A 92 15.44 -5.52 9.43
N ALA A 93 15.94 -4.29 9.50
CA ALA A 93 17.34 -4.01 9.19
C ALA A 93 18.29 -4.78 10.11
N TYR A 94 17.96 -4.89 11.40
CA TYR A 94 18.72 -5.71 12.35
C TYR A 94 18.67 -7.20 12.00
N MET A 95 17.50 -7.73 11.65
CA MET A 95 17.34 -9.11 11.21
C MET A 95 18.17 -9.42 9.97
N GLU A 96 18.10 -8.57 8.95
CA GLU A 96 18.82 -8.73 7.68
C GLU A 96 20.34 -8.73 7.88
N THR A 97 20.87 -7.82 8.72
CA THR A 97 22.32 -7.77 8.99
C THR A 97 22.82 -9.02 9.72
N HIS A 98 22.02 -9.61 10.60
CA HIS A 98 22.43 -10.80 11.35
C HIS A 98 22.21 -12.10 10.56
N GLN A 99 21.20 -12.17 9.70
CA GLN A 99 21.03 -13.30 8.78
C GLN A 99 22.20 -13.41 7.79
N GLN A 100 22.69 -12.28 7.26
CA GLN A 100 23.85 -12.27 6.37
C GLN A 100 25.16 -12.70 7.04
N ALA A 101 25.29 -12.51 8.36
CA ALA A 101 26.47 -12.91 9.11
C ALA A 101 26.49 -14.42 9.43
N GLU A 102 25.31 -15.05 9.59
CA GLU A 102 25.20 -16.48 9.87
C GLU A 102 25.32 -17.35 8.60
N ASP A 103 24.95 -16.82 7.43
CA ASP A 103 25.07 -17.49 6.13
C ASP A 103 26.49 -17.47 5.53
N GLN A 104 27.47 -16.85 6.20
CA GLN A 104 28.89 -16.91 5.84
C GLN A 104 29.60 -18.00 6.66
N PRO A 105 29.87 -19.21 6.12
CA PRO A 105 30.70 -20.17 6.82
C PRO A 105 32.10 -19.58 6.96
N ALA A 106 32.61 -19.57 8.19
CA ALA A 106 33.99 -19.21 8.50
C ALA A 106 34.96 -19.94 7.55
N SER A 107 35.72 -19.17 6.76
CA SER A 107 36.95 -19.66 6.11
C SER A 107 38.05 -19.87 7.12
#